data_AF-A0A529MVR3-F1
#
_entry.id   AF-A0A529MVR3-F1
#
_cell.length_a   1.000
_cell.length_b   1.000
_cell.length_c   1.000
_cell.angle_alpha   90.00
_cell.angle_beta   90.00
_cell.angle_gamma   90.00
#
_symmetry.space_group_name_H-M   'P 1'
#
loop_
_entity.id
_entity.type
_entity.pdbx_description
1 polymer ?
#
loop_
_entity_poly.entity_id
_entity_poly.type
_entity_poly.pdbx_seq_one_letter_code
_entity_poly.pdbx_strand_id
1 'polypeptide(L)'
;YHLARPGNPVEQANNFIDFAEPAPDELMALDIEGIDPTQWMSLEDAEEFVRQVHRRVGRFPVLYVNGKTAQYIADNRYQYRLLSRLPLWYARYKPDIEVHFPMGNWQGYALWQFSAQANCGRFRCPYRVPGTP
;
A
#
# COMPACT_ATOMS: atom_id res chain seq x y z
N TYR A 1 -2.95 9.69 -0.95
CA TYR A 1 -2.31 8.58 -0.21
C TYR A 1 -1.28 9.16 0.75
N HIS A 2 -0.90 8.43 1.79
CA HIS A 2 0.16 8.82 2.73
C HIS A 2 1.39 7.93 2.53
N LEU A 3 2.55 8.53 2.29
CA LEU A 3 3.83 7.80 2.23
C LEU A 3 4.33 7.52 3.64
N ALA A 4 4.36 6.25 4.03
CA ALA A 4 4.65 5.83 5.40
C ALA A 4 6.14 6.03 5.75
N ARG A 5 6.43 7.04 6.57
CA ARG A 5 7.79 7.37 7.02
C ARG A 5 8.01 7.00 8.49
N PRO A 6 9.27 6.80 8.92
CA PRO A 6 9.59 6.64 10.34
C PRO A 6 9.08 7.83 11.15
N GLY A 7 8.60 7.57 12.36
CA GLY A 7 8.06 8.60 13.26
C GLY A 7 6.74 8.17 13.90
N ASN A 8 6.07 9.09 14.59
CA ASN A 8 4.83 8.79 15.30
C ASN A 8 3.69 8.47 14.30
N PRO A 9 3.08 7.26 14.35
CA PRO A 9 2.05 6.86 13.40
C PRO A 9 0.72 7.62 13.61
N VAL A 10 0.39 7.99 14.84
CA VAL A 10 -0.85 8.69 15.17
C VAL A 10 -0.80 10.13 14.64
N GLU A 11 0.33 10.81 14.81
CA GLU A 11 0.53 12.17 14.30
C GLU A 11 0.52 12.17 12.77
N GLN A 12 1.20 11.22 12.13
CA GLN A 12 1.14 11.07 10.68
C GLN A 12 -0.28 10.80 10.17
N ALA A 13 -1.05 9.95 10.85
CA ALA A 13 -2.44 9.68 10.47
C ALA A 13 -3.33 10.92 10.64
N ASN A 14 -3.20 11.66 11.74
CA ASN A 14 -3.92 12.91 11.94
C ASN A 14 -3.57 13.93 10.85
N ASN A 15 -2.27 14.15 10.60
CA ASN A 15 -1.80 15.06 9.57
C ASN A 15 -2.33 14.68 8.18
N PHE A 16 -2.31 13.39 7.83
CA PHE A 16 -2.86 12.92 6.56
C PHE A 16 -4.34 13.27 6.40
N ILE A 17 -5.16 13.02 7.43
CA ILE A 17 -6.60 13.32 7.39
C ILE A 17 -6.87 14.82 7.41
N ASP A 18 -6.15 15.57 8.25
CA ASP A 18 -6.31 17.02 8.39
C ASP A 18 -5.88 17.77 7.12
N PHE A 19 -4.88 17.24 6.40
CA PHE A 19 -4.40 17.85 5.16
C PHE A 19 -5.25 17.45 3.94
N ALA A 20 -5.62 16.17 3.83
CA ALA A 20 -6.30 15.66 2.64
C ALA A 20 -7.81 15.94 2.67
N GLU A 21 -8.41 16.08 3.86
CA GLU A 21 -9.86 16.26 4.06
C GLU A 21 -10.71 15.32 3.17
N PRO A 22 -10.49 14.00 3.23
CA PRO A 22 -11.00 13.09 2.22
C PRO A 22 -12.54 13.03 2.24
N ALA A 23 -13.15 13.15 1.06
CA ALA A 23 -14.61 13.02 0.92
C ALA A 23 -15.10 11.61 1.30
N PRO A 24 -16.39 11.42 1.64
CA PRO A 24 -16.91 10.14 2.13
C PRO A 24 -16.67 8.93 1.21
N ASP A 25 -16.56 9.16 -0.10
CA ASP A 25 -16.35 8.17 -1.16
C ASP A 25 -14.92 8.18 -1.73
N GLU A 26 -14.06 9.07 -1.25
CA GLU A 26 -12.69 9.18 -1.75
C GLU A 26 -11.78 8.09 -1.19
N LEU A 27 -10.98 7.46 -2.05
CA LEU A 27 -10.07 6.40 -1.64
C LEU A 27 -8.88 6.95 -0.85
N MET A 28 -8.67 6.43 0.36
CA MET A 28 -7.45 6.64 1.14
C MET A 28 -6.53 5.45 0.99
N ALA A 29 -5.21 5.70 0.96
CA ALA A 29 -4.23 4.64 0.90
C ALA A 29 -3.03 4.96 1.82
N LEU A 30 -2.53 3.91 2.48
CA LEU A 30 -1.24 3.90 3.15
C LEU A 30 -0.23 3.25 2.20
N ASP A 31 0.83 3.98 1.87
CA ASP A 31 1.90 3.57 0.96
C ASP A 31 3.14 3.16 1.76
N ILE A 32 3.49 1.86 1.74
CA ILE A 32 4.66 1.28 2.40
C ILE A 32 5.62 0.71 1.35
N GLU A 33 6.69 1.45 1.07
CA GLU A 33 7.68 1.09 0.04
C GLU A 33 8.72 0.04 0.48
N GLY A 34 8.82 -0.24 1.78
CA GLY A 34 9.77 -1.22 2.30
C GLY A 34 9.58 -1.52 3.79
N ILE A 35 10.38 -2.46 4.31
CA ILE A 35 10.33 -2.93 5.72
C ILE A 35 11.57 -2.52 6.52
N ASP A 36 12.48 -1.73 5.94
CA ASP A 36 13.59 -1.15 6.68
C ASP A 36 13.08 -0.02 7.58
N PRO A 37 13.07 -0.19 8.91
CA PRO A 37 12.47 0.78 9.84
C PRO A 37 13.27 2.09 9.92
N THR A 38 14.50 2.13 9.37
CA THR A 38 15.28 3.36 9.28
C THR A 38 14.84 4.26 8.13
N GLN A 39 14.14 3.69 7.14
CA GLN A 39 13.69 4.39 5.94
C GLN A 39 12.17 4.54 5.85
N TRP A 40 11.44 3.59 6.43
CA TRP A 40 10.00 3.42 6.30
C TRP A 40 9.35 3.22 7.67
N MET A 41 8.05 3.51 7.76
CA MET A 41 7.28 3.19 8.96
C MET A 41 7.36 1.68 9.27
N SER A 42 7.53 1.31 10.54
CA SER A 42 7.44 -0.10 10.95
C SER A 42 6.04 -0.66 10.65
N LEU A 43 5.91 -1.96 10.47
CA LEU A 43 4.60 -2.56 10.17
C LEU A 43 3.67 -2.54 11.40
N GLU A 44 4.24 -2.56 12.61
CA GLU A 44 3.52 -2.33 13.87
C GLU A 44 2.95 -0.91 13.92
N ASP A 45 3.78 0.11 13.62
CA ASP A 45 3.33 1.50 13.57
C ASP A 45 2.30 1.72 12.46
N ALA A 46 2.46 1.04 11.32
CA ALA A 46 1.50 1.07 10.23
C ALA A 46 0.12 0.53 10.66
N GLU A 47 0.07 -0.51 11.51
CA GLU A 47 -1.22 -0.91 12.09
C GLU A 47 -1.84 0.18 12.97
N GLU A 48 -1.03 0.90 13.75
CA GLU A 48 -1.55 2.00 14.59
C GLU A 48 -2.01 3.20 13.74
N PHE A 49 -1.28 3.53 12.69
CA PHE A 49 -1.70 4.52 11.70
C PHE A 49 -3.07 4.16 11.12
N VAL A 50 -3.24 2.92 10.68
CA VAL A 50 -4.49 2.42 10.08
C VAL A 50 -5.64 2.46 11.09
N ARG A 51 -5.40 2.06 12.34
CA ARG A 51 -6.40 2.19 13.43
C ARG A 51 -6.78 3.66 13.64
N GLN A 52 -5.81 4.57 13.63
CA GLN A 52 -6.08 5.98 13.82
C GLN A 52 -6.88 6.59 12.66
N VAL A 53 -6.56 6.25 11.42
CA VAL A 53 -7.39 6.62 10.25
C VAL A 53 -8.83 6.14 10.45
N HIS A 54 -9.02 4.86 10.80
CA HIS A 54 -10.36 4.33 11.05
C HIS A 54 -11.08 5.06 12.20
N ARG A 55 -10.39 5.41 13.30
CA ARG A 55 -10.98 6.20 14.39
C ARG A 55 -11.42 7.59 13.92
N ARG A 56 -10.65 8.24 13.05
CA ARG A 56 -10.90 9.59 12.56
C ARG A 56 -12.04 9.69 11.56
N VAL A 57 -12.19 8.69 10.68
CA VAL A 57 -13.12 8.78 9.53
C VAL A 57 -14.02 7.56 9.32
N GLY A 58 -13.95 6.54 10.19
CA GLY A 58 -14.87 5.40 10.20
C GLY A 58 -14.67 4.34 9.11
N ARG A 59 -13.57 4.41 8.34
CA ARG A 59 -13.24 3.47 7.26
C ARG A 59 -11.74 3.23 7.17
N PHE A 60 -11.36 2.05 6.69
CA PHE A 60 -9.95 1.66 6.55
C PHE A 60 -9.37 2.15 5.21
N PRO A 61 -8.10 2.59 5.17
CA PRO A 61 -7.39 2.85 3.93
C PRO A 61 -7.06 1.54 3.19
N VAL A 62 -6.79 1.66 1.89
CA VAL A 62 -6.18 0.63 1.07
C VAL A 62 -4.68 0.54 1.39
N LEU A 63 -4.12 -0.67 1.39
CA LEU A 63 -2.69 -0.88 1.59
C LEU A 63 -1.97 -0.95 0.25
N TYR A 64 -1.13 0.03 -0.05
CA TYR A 64 -0.21 -0.03 -1.18
C TYR A 64 1.15 -0.57 -0.75
N VAL A 65 1.58 -1.65 -1.41
CA VAL A 65 2.87 -2.32 -1.16
C VAL A 65 3.41 -3.00 -2.41
N ASN A 66 4.74 -3.09 -2.49
CA ASN A 66 5.39 -3.95 -3.48
C ASN A 66 5.32 -5.44 -3.10
N GLY A 67 5.67 -6.30 -4.07
CA GLY A 67 5.67 -7.76 -3.90
C GLY A 67 6.46 -8.31 -2.71
N LYS A 68 7.59 -7.71 -2.34
CA LYS A 68 8.39 -8.20 -1.20
C LYS A 68 7.72 -7.88 0.12
N THR A 69 7.27 -6.63 0.28
CA THR A 69 6.56 -6.17 1.48
C THR A 69 5.23 -6.92 1.65
N ALA A 70 4.47 -7.11 0.56
CA ALA A 70 3.22 -7.86 0.60
C ALA A 70 3.42 -9.32 1.05
N GLN A 71 4.42 -10.02 0.47
CA GLN A 71 4.74 -11.39 0.87
C GLN A 71 5.13 -11.46 2.35
N TYR A 72 5.96 -10.53 2.83
CA TYR A 72 6.37 -10.47 4.24
C TYR A 72 5.17 -10.30 5.18
N ILE A 73 4.23 -9.40 4.86
CA ILE A 73 2.99 -9.22 5.63
C ILE A 73 2.14 -10.50 5.61
N ALA A 74 2.04 -11.17 4.45
CA ALA A 74 1.26 -12.40 4.29
C ALA A 74 1.83 -13.58 5.10
N ASP A 75 3.15 -13.75 5.10
CA ASP A 75 3.85 -14.78 5.86
C ASP A 75 3.71 -14.54 7.36
N ASN A 76 3.69 -13.27 7.78
CA ASN A 76 3.57 -12.84 9.18
C ASN A 76 2.15 -12.37 9.54
N ARG A 77 1.11 -12.85 8.85
CA ARG A 77 -0.30 -12.41 9.01
C ARG A 77 -0.88 -12.53 10.43
N TYR A 78 -0.29 -13.36 11.29
CA TYR A 78 -0.69 -13.49 12.69
C TYR A 78 -0.13 -12.36 13.57
N GLN A 79 1.02 -11.79 13.19
CA GLN A 79 1.58 -10.58 13.79
C GLN A 79 0.88 -9.34 13.22
N TYR A 80 0.79 -9.24 11.89
CA TYR A 80 0.18 -8.10 11.18
C TYR A 80 -1.27 -8.38 10.79
N ARG A 81 -2.13 -8.60 11.79
CA ARG A 81 -3.52 -9.03 11.59
C ARG A 81 -4.35 -8.00 10.83
N LEU A 82 -4.15 -6.71 11.07
CA LEU A 82 -4.90 -5.66 10.41
C LEU A 82 -4.39 -5.46 8.98
N LEU A 83 -3.09 -5.25 8.80
CA LEU A 83 -2.50 -5.01 7.47
C LEU A 83 -2.80 -6.16 6.50
N SER A 84 -2.66 -7.41 6.95
CA SER A 84 -2.91 -8.58 6.11
C SER A 84 -4.36 -8.74 5.66
N ARG A 85 -5.31 -7.92 6.13
CA ARG A 85 -6.73 -7.97 5.74
C ARG A 85 -7.22 -6.71 5.03
N LEU A 86 -6.38 -5.68 4.92
CA LEU A 86 -6.74 -4.47 4.18
C LEU A 86 -6.90 -4.78 2.70
N PRO A 87 -7.76 -4.04 1.96
CA PRO A 87 -7.78 -4.11 0.51
C PRO A 87 -6.37 -3.83 -0.02
N LEU A 88 -5.90 -4.67 -0.94
CA LEU A 88 -4.53 -4.60 -1.43
C LEU A 88 -4.45 -3.79 -2.72
N TRP A 89 -3.68 -2.71 -2.70
CA TRP A 89 -3.18 -2.05 -3.91
C TRP A 89 -1.77 -2.60 -4.20
N TYR A 90 -1.71 -3.56 -5.12
CA TYR A 90 -0.52 -4.36 -5.32
C TYR A 90 0.40 -3.77 -6.40
N ALA A 91 1.62 -3.40 -6.02
CA ALA A 91 2.65 -2.96 -6.98
C ALA A 91 3.44 -4.16 -7.51
N ARG A 92 3.13 -4.54 -8.76
CA ARG A 92 3.73 -5.71 -9.40
C ARG A 92 3.79 -5.55 -10.91
N TYR A 93 4.99 -5.29 -11.43
CA TYR A 93 5.22 -5.02 -12.85
C TYR A 93 5.42 -6.32 -13.64
N LYS A 94 4.33 -7.05 -13.87
CA LYS A 94 4.28 -8.35 -14.56
C LYS A 94 3.18 -8.32 -15.64
N PRO A 95 3.26 -9.16 -16.69
CA PRO A 95 2.20 -9.23 -17.70
C PRO A 95 0.94 -9.94 -17.19
N ASP A 96 1.08 -10.78 -16.16
CA ASP A 96 -0.01 -11.51 -15.51
C ASP A 96 0.17 -11.43 -13.99
N ILE A 97 -0.95 -11.35 -13.28
CA ILE A 97 -1.07 -11.13 -11.85
C ILE A 97 -1.80 -12.28 -11.14
N GLU A 98 -2.56 -13.11 -11.86
CA GLU A 98 -3.38 -14.19 -11.27
C GLU A 98 -2.50 -15.21 -10.53
N VAL A 99 -1.34 -15.53 -11.10
CA VAL A 99 -0.34 -16.44 -10.52
C VAL A 99 0.23 -16.00 -9.17
N HIS A 100 -0.05 -14.77 -8.73
CA HIS A 100 0.43 -14.23 -7.45
C HIS A 100 -0.58 -14.38 -6.31
N PHE A 101 -1.77 -14.93 -6.55
CA PHE A 101 -2.79 -15.14 -5.54
C PHE A 101 -3.25 -16.61 -5.49
N PRO A 102 -3.73 -17.11 -4.33
CA PRO A 102 -3.85 -16.39 -3.06
C PRO A 102 -2.50 -16.11 -2.38
N MET A 103 -2.44 -15.02 -1.61
CA MET A 103 -1.26 -14.61 -0.84
C MET A 103 -1.67 -14.28 0.59
N GLY A 104 -1.40 -15.21 1.51
CA GLY A 104 -1.85 -15.09 2.90
C GLY A 104 -3.38 -15.02 3.00
N ASN A 105 -3.90 -13.90 3.50
CA ASN A 105 -5.34 -13.67 3.58
C ASN A 105 -5.93 -13.02 2.31
N TRP A 106 -5.10 -12.54 1.38
CA TRP A 106 -5.57 -11.94 0.14
C TRP A 106 -5.87 -13.01 -0.91
N GLN A 107 -7.13 -13.07 -1.34
CA GLN A 107 -7.55 -13.91 -2.48
C GLN A 107 -7.34 -13.21 -3.84
N GLY A 108 -7.07 -11.91 -3.82
CA GLY A 108 -6.85 -11.07 -4.98
C GLY A 108 -6.41 -9.66 -4.56
N TYR A 109 -6.43 -8.73 -5.50
CA TYR A 109 -6.12 -7.32 -5.27
C TYR A 109 -7.37 -6.45 -5.43
N ALA A 110 -7.37 -5.30 -4.78
CA ALA A 110 -8.36 -4.24 -5.02
C ALA A 110 -7.91 -3.32 -6.17
N LEU A 111 -6.61 -3.02 -6.23
CA LEU A 111 -5.99 -2.24 -7.30
C LEU A 111 -4.66 -2.89 -7.68
N TRP A 112 -4.30 -2.83 -8.96
CA TRP A 112 -3.03 -3.33 -9.46
C TRP A 112 -2.24 -2.21 -10.13
N GLN A 113 -1.08 -1.87 -9.59
CA GLN A 113 -0.13 -1.01 -10.26
C GLN A 113 0.78 -1.88 -11.15
N PHE A 114 0.39 -1.98 -12.43
CA PHE A 114 1.02 -2.85 -13.42
C PHE A 114 2.19 -2.20 -14.17
N SER A 115 2.32 -0.87 -14.09
CA SER A 115 3.40 -0.12 -14.73
C SER A 115 3.85 1.07 -13.88
N ALA A 116 5.11 1.45 -14.07
CA ALA A 116 5.70 2.69 -13.58
C ALA A 116 6.85 3.07 -14.52
N GLN A 117 7.12 4.37 -14.68
CA GLN A 117 8.18 4.85 -15.58
C GLN A 117 9.54 4.21 -15.26
N ALA A 118 9.85 3.98 -13.98
CA ALA A 118 11.08 3.33 -13.54
C ALA A 118 11.30 1.93 -14.16
N ASN A 119 10.24 1.27 -14.63
CA ASN A 119 10.30 -0.06 -15.27
C ASN A 119 10.18 0.00 -16.80
N CYS A 120 10.18 1.20 -17.36
CA CYS A 120 10.12 1.43 -18.79
C CYS A 120 11.51 1.86 -19.30
N GLY A 121 12.17 0.95 -19.99
CA GLY A 121 13.36 1.26 -20.79
C GLY A 121 12.98 1.62 -22.23
N ARG A 122 13.97 1.96 -23.05
CA ARG A 122 13.76 2.29 -24.48
C ARG A 122 13.01 1.18 -25.25
N PHE A 123 13.35 -0.09 -24.97
CA PHE A 123 12.84 -1.24 -25.74
C PHE A 123 11.78 -2.06 -25.00
N ARG A 124 11.69 -1.96 -23.68
CA ARG A 124 10.76 -2.76 -22.86
C ARG A 124 10.05 -1.85 -21.88
N CYS A 125 8.72 -1.87 -21.93
CA CYS A 125 7.86 -1.13 -21.01
C CYS A 125 6.57 -1.93 -20.87
N PRO A 126 6.14 -2.31 -19.65
CA PRO A 126 4.90 -3.08 -19.45
C PRO A 126 3.69 -2.40 -20.07
N TYR A 127 3.67 -1.06 -20.04
CA TYR A 127 2.64 -0.25 -20.68
C TYR A 127 3.15 1.17 -20.91
N ARG A 128 3.02 1.69 -22.14
CA ARG A 128 3.29 3.10 -22.47
C ARG A 128 1.97 3.83 -22.61
N VAL A 129 1.75 4.83 -21.76
CA VAL A 129 0.61 5.74 -21.92
C VAL A 129 0.82 6.54 -23.21
N PRO A 130 -0.17 6.62 -24.10
CA PRO A 130 -0.08 7.49 -25.27
C PRO A 130 0.25 8.94 -24.85
N GLY A 131 1.28 9.53 -25.44
CA GLY A 131 1.70 10.92 -25.14
C GLY A 131 2.73 11.06 -24.02
N THR A 132 3.20 9.98 -23.40
CA THR A 132 4.36 10.01 -22.47
C THR A 132 5.65 9.51 -23.16
N PRO A 133 6.84 10.03 -22.78
CA PRO A 133 8.13 9.61 -23.34
C PRO A 133 8.43 8.09 -23.27
#